data_AF-A0A945ZV65-F1
#
_entry.id   AF-A0A945ZV65-F1
#
_cell.length_a   1.000
_cell.length_b   1.000
_cell.length_c   1.000
_cell.angle_alpha   90.00
_cell.angle_beta   90.00
_cell.angle_gamma   90.00
#
_symmetry.space_group_name_H-M   'P 1'
#
loop_
_entity.id
_entity.type
_entity.pdbx_description
1 polymer ?
#
loop_
_entity_poly.entity_id
_entity_poly.type
_entity_poly.pdbx_seq_one_letter_code
_entity_poly.pdbx_strand_id
1 'polypeptide(L)' 'MNVEIRLAKETDMEDVLSLIKELAIFEKEPNAVTLTAKDLIAHAFSNSPLFVCFVAIFQNEIVGM' A
#
# COMPACT_ATOMS: atom_id res chain seq x y z
N MET A 1 18.56 0.94 13.92
CA MET A 1 17.60 0.46 12.90
C MET A 1 17.24 1.66 12.06
N ASN A 2 17.54 1.65 10.75
CA ASN A 2 17.26 2.80 9.89
C ASN A 2 16.09 2.43 8.99
N VAL A 3 14.96 3.10 9.18
CA VAL A 3 13.74 2.94 8.38
C VAL A 3 13.55 4.22 7.61
N GLU A 4 13.36 4.10 6.30
CA GLU A 4 13.04 5.24 5.43
C GLU A 4 11.53 5.33 5.26
N ILE A 5 10.94 6.49 5.53
CA ILE A 5 9.54 6.78 5.21
C ILE A 5 9.52 7.66 3.97
N ARG A 6 8.80 7.25 2.93
CA ARG A 6 8.62 8.04 1.71
C ARG A 6 7.21 7.90 1.16
N LEU A 7 6.83 8.80 0.26
CA LEU A 7 5.63 8.63 -0.55
C LEU A 7 5.74 7.36 -1.39
N ALA A 8 4.63 6.63 -1.49
CA ALA A 8 4.52 5.47 -2.35
C ALA A 8 4.62 5.88 -3.83
N LYS A 9 5.16 4.98 -4.65
CA LYS A 9 5.23 5.06 -6.11
C LYS A 9 4.26 4.04 -6.70
N GLU A 10 3.91 4.19 -7.98
CA GLU A 10 3.05 3.22 -8.67
C GLU A 10 3.58 1.78 -8.57
N THR A 11 4.90 1.62 -8.60
CA THR A 11 5.59 0.32 -8.47
C THR A 11 5.43 -0.35 -7.10
N ASP A 12 5.04 0.42 -6.07
CA ASP A 12 4.89 -0.10 -4.71
C ASP A 12 3.47 -0.67 -4.47
N MET A 13 2.53 -0.50 -5.43
CA MET A 13 1.11 -0.79 -5.18
C MET A 13 0.78 -2.28 -5.01
N GLU A 14 1.65 -3.18 -5.48
CA GLU A 14 1.52 -4.62 -5.21
C GLU A 14 1.85 -4.96 -3.75
N ASP A 15 2.90 -4.34 -3.20
CA ASP A 15 3.29 -4.51 -1.79
C ASP A 15 2.26 -3.85 -0.86
N VAL A 16 1.79 -2.65 -1.22
CA VAL A 16 0.69 -1.95 -0.54
C VAL A 16 -0.58 -2.80 -0.53
N LEU A 17 -0.97 -3.41 -1.66
CA LEU A 17 -2.13 -4.30 -1.71
C LEU A 17 -1.96 -5.53 -0.80
N SER A 18 -0.74 -6.07 -0.72
CA SER A 18 -0.41 -7.20 0.15
C SER A 18 -0.56 -6.80 1.63
N LEU A 19 -0.05 -5.64 2.02
CA LEU A 19 -0.21 -5.08 3.37
C LEU A 19 -1.68 -4.79 3.73
N ILE A 20 -2.47 -4.29 2.78
CA ILE A 20 -3.93 -4.11 2.98
C ILE A 20 -4.60 -5.46 3.29
N LYS A 21 -4.22 -6.52 2.57
CA LYS A 21 -4.76 -7.87 2.81
C LYS A 21 -4.31 -8.44 4.15
N GLU A 22 -3.05 -8.25 4.52
CA GLU A 22 -2.54 -8.65 5.85
C GLU A 22 -3.29 -7.93 6.97
N LEU A 23 -3.54 -6.63 6.83
CA LEU A 23 -4.34 -5.86 7.77
C LEU A 23 -5.78 -6.40 7.85
N ALA A 24 -6.42 -6.67 6.72
CA ALA A 24 -7.78 -7.23 6.69
C ALA A 24 -7.86 -8.62 7.38
N ILE A 25 -6.83 -9.45 7.23
CA ILE A 25 -6.72 -10.72 7.97
C ILE A 25 -6.62 -10.46 9.48
N PHE A 26 -5.77 -9.51 9.90
CA PHE A 26 -5.62 -9.12 11.31
C PHE A 26 -6.92 -8.59 11.91
N GLU A 27 -7.67 -7.81 11.15
CA GLU A 27 -8.99 -7.25 11.54
C GLU A 27 -10.12 -8.28 11.51
N LYS A 28 -9.84 -9.54 11.15
CA LYS A 28 -10.80 -10.64 11.00
C LYS A 28 -11.81 -10.43 9.87
N GLU A 29 -11.45 -9.65 8.86
CA GLU A 29 -12.24 -9.38 7.65
C GLU A 29 -11.48 -9.73 6.35
N PRO A 30 -10.96 -10.97 6.17
CA PRO A 30 -10.07 -11.32 5.05
C PRO A 30 -10.69 -11.17 3.64
N ASN A 31 -12.01 -11.12 3.56
CA ASN A 31 -12.75 -10.99 2.29
C ASN A 31 -13.22 -9.56 2.00
N ALA A 32 -12.90 -8.59 2.86
CA ALA A 32 -13.31 -7.19 2.68
C ALA A 32 -12.50 -6.47 1.58
N VAL A 33 -11.32 -6.98 1.25
CA VAL A 33 -10.45 -6.38 0.23
C VAL A 33 -10.94 -6.76 -1.17
N THR A 34 -11.63 -5.82 -1.82
CA THR A 34 -12.15 -5.96 -3.19
C THR A 34 -11.30 -5.25 -4.25
N LEU A 35 -10.32 -4.44 -3.82
CA LEU A 35 -9.45 -3.65 -4.69
C LEU A 35 -8.35 -4.48 -5.34
N THR A 36 -7.92 -4.05 -6.52
CA THR A 36 -6.71 -4.53 -7.21
C THR A 36 -5.59 -3.47 -7.16
N ALA A 37 -4.34 -3.88 -7.43
CA ALA A 37 -3.22 -2.95 -7.49
C ALA A 37 -3.42 -1.89 -8.60
N LYS A 38 -4.12 -2.25 -9.69
CA LYS A 38 -4.50 -1.31 -10.75
C LYS A 38 -5.45 -0.23 -10.25
N ASP A 39 -6.40 -0.59 -9.39
CA ASP A 39 -7.33 0.37 -8.78
C ASP A 39 -6.58 1.33 -7.86
N LEU A 40 -5.63 0.81 -7.06
CA LEU A 40 -4.78 1.64 -6.21
C LEU A 40 -3.96 2.63 -7.05
N ILE A 41 -3.36 2.18 -8.15
CA ILE A 41 -2.62 3.06 -9.07
C ILE A 41 -3.55 4.16 -9.63
N ALA A 42 -4.72 3.77 -10.14
CA ALA A 42 -5.67 4.70 -10.75
C ALA A 42 -6.19 5.75 -9.75
N HIS A 43 -6.39 5.36 -8.50
CA HIS A 43 -6.90 6.25 -7.45
C HIS A 43 -5.82 7.14 -6.83
N ALA A 44 -4.59 6.66 -6.65
CA ALA A 44 -3.52 7.39 -5.98
C ALA A 44 -2.67 8.28 -6.90
N PHE A 45 -2.59 7.96 -8.21
CA PHE A 45 -1.70 8.65 -9.16
C PHE A 45 -2.45 9.32 -10.31
N SER A 46 -3.73 9.65 -10.11
CA SER A 46 -4.49 10.46 -11.06
C SER A 46 -4.25 11.96 -10.86
N ASN A 47 -4.74 12.79 -11.79
CA ASN A 47 -4.67 14.26 -11.69
C ASN A 47 -5.36 14.83 -10.43
N SER A 48 -6.30 14.08 -9.84
CA SER A 48 -6.98 14.43 -8.59
C SER A 48 -7.05 13.18 -7.72
N PRO A 49 -5.97 12.84 -7.01
CA PRO A 49 -5.85 11.57 -6.30
C PRO A 49 -6.86 11.47 -5.16
N LEU A 50 -7.44 10.28 -4.97
CA LEU A 50 -8.41 10.00 -3.91
C LEU A 50 -7.73 9.81 -2.55
N PHE A 51 -6.46 9.38 -2.56
CA PHE A 51 -5.67 9.19 -1.36
C PHE A 51 -4.18 9.38 -1.66
N VAL A 52 -3.41 9.53 -0.58
CA VAL A 52 -1.95 9.52 -0.59
C VAL A 52 -1.48 8.40 0.31
N CYS A 53 -0.46 7.65 -0.11
CA CYS A 53 0.10 6.55 0.65
C CYS A 53 1.57 6.82 0.96
N PHE A 54 1.97 6.54 2.20
CA PHE A 54 3.37 6.49 2.62
C PHE A 54 3.76 5.03 2.79
N VAL A 55 5.04 4.72 2.57
CA VAL A 55 5.59 3.39 2.80
C VAL A 55 6.81 3.49 3.69
N ALA A 56 6.94 2.51 4.58
CA ALA A 56 8.10 2.30 5.43
C ALA A 56 9.03 1.26 4.79
N ILE A 57 10.28 1.63 4.56
CA ILE A 57 11.28 0.77 3.92
C ILE A 57 12.36 0.40 4.93
N PHE A 58 12.60 -0.90 5.04
CA PHE A 58 13.67 -1.46 5.85
C PHE A 58 14.41 -2.50 5.00
N GLN A 59 15.74 -2.39 4.91
CA GLN A 59 16.58 -3.31 4.13
C GLN A 59 16.10 -3.50 2.67
N ASN A 60 15.70 -2.40 2.02
CA ASN A 60 15.17 -2.37 0.65
C ASN A 60 13.80 -3.05 0.45
N GLU A 61 13.11 -3.43 1.52
CA GLU A 61 11.78 -4.01 1.47
C GLU A 61 10.76 -3.07 2.10
N ILE A 62 9.55 -3.05 1.55
CA ILE A 62 8.42 -2.34 2.16
C ILE A 62 7.90 -3.20 3.31
N VAL A 63 7.96 -2.66 4.52
CA VAL A 63 7.57 -3.35 5.76
C VAL A 63 6.32 -2.76 6.41
N GLY A 64 5.73 -1.72 5.80
CA GLY A 64 4.51 -1.08 6.29
C GLY A 64 4.05 0.07 5.40
N MET A 65 2.80 0.47 5.59
CA MET A 65 2.17 1.63 4.97
C MET A 65 1.26 2.36 5.97
#